data_AF-A0A2V2TB95-F1
#
_entry.id   AF-A0A2V2TB95-F1
#
_cell.length_a   1.000
_cell.length_b   1.000
_cell.length_c   1.000
_cell.angle_alpha   90.00
_cell.angle_beta   90.00
_cell.angle_gamma   90.00
#
_symmetry.space_group_name_H-M   'P 1'
#
loop_
_entity.id
_entity.type
_entity.pdbx_description
1 polymer ?
#
loop_
_entity_poly.entity_id
_entity_poly.type
_entity_poly.pdbx_seq_one_letter_code
_entity_poly.pdbx_strand_id
1 'polypeptide(L)' 'ERICWGCDRYCPASAMGCGNGSSRTQHPIEIFGEDWADEPAWGLDETPAQPVEVRQPAP' A
#
# COMPACT_ATOMS: atom_id res chain seq x y z
N GLU A 1 -19.61 7.73 -5.11
CA GLU A 1 -19.19 6.44 -4.52
C GLU A 1 -17.75 6.11 -4.93
N ARG A 2 -16.94 5.46 -4.08
CA ARG A 2 -15.57 5.03 -4.43
C ARG A 2 -15.30 3.63 -3.86
N ILE A 3 -14.54 2.84 -4.62
CA ILE A 3 -13.99 1.56 -4.16
C ILE A 3 -12.67 1.85 -3.42
N CYS A 4 -12.51 1.33 -2.20
CA CYS A 4 -11.24 1.35 -1.48
C CYS A 4 -10.38 0.15 -1.89
N TRP A 5 -9.06 0.32 -1.87
CA TRP A 5 -8.13 -0.79 -2.12
C TRP A 5 -8.33 -1.87 -1.05
N GLY A 6 -8.74 -3.07 -1.46
CA GLY A 6 -9.07 -4.18 -0.56
C GLY A 6 -10.56 -4.38 -0.23
N CYS A 7 -11.49 -3.69 -0.90
CA CYS A 7 -12.93 -3.97 -0.77
C CYS A 7 -13.64 -3.96 -2.13
N ASP A 8 -14.62 -4.84 -2.32
CA ASP A 8 -15.47 -4.99 -3.50
C ASP A 8 -16.83 -4.28 -3.35
N ARG A 9 -17.09 -3.66 -2.19
CA ARG A 9 -18.34 -2.95 -1.90
C ARG A 9 -18.23 -1.46 -2.16
N TYR A 10 -19.26 -0.89 -2.81
CA TYR A 10 -19.41 0.56 -2.95
C TYR A 10 -19.98 1.17 -1.66
N CYS A 11 -19.18 1.99 -0.99
CA CYS A 11 -19.61 2.72 0.19
C CYS A 11 -19.80 4.22 -0.13
N PRO A 12 -20.78 4.90 0.52
CA PRO A 12 -20.86 6.36 0.48
C PRO A 12 -19.64 6.96 1.20
N ALA A 13 -19.16 8.11 0.71
CA ALA A 13 -17.89 8.70 1.13
C ALA A 13 -17.82 9.02 2.64
N SER A 14 -18.96 9.29 3.27
CA SER A 14 -19.07 9.60 4.71
C SER A 14 -19.23 8.37 5.62
N ALA A 15 -19.36 7.16 5.07
CA ALA A 15 -19.61 5.94 5.84
C ALA A 15 -18.85 4.73 5.26
N MET A 16 -17.53 4.86 5.14
CA MET A 16 -16.66 3.77 4.70
C MET A 16 -16.47 2.74 5.81
N GLY A 17 -16.96 1.51 5.62
CA GLY A 17 -16.81 0.42 6.59
C GLY A 17 -15.40 -0.19 6.64
N CYS A 18 -14.69 -0.18 5.52
CA CYS A 18 -13.34 -0.75 5.39
C CYS A 18 -12.23 0.20 5.88
N GLY A 19 -12.55 1.47 6.15
CA GLY A 19 -11.57 2.47 6.57
C GLY A 19 -11.25 2.46 8.07
N ASN A 20 -12.18 2.07 8.97
CA ASN A 20 -12.00 2.23 10.43
C ASN A 20 -11.42 3.62 10.83
N GLY A 21 -11.81 4.70 10.14
CA GLY A 21 -11.25 6.04 10.36
C GLY A 21 -9.88 6.31 9.71
N SER A 22 -9.28 5.31 9.05
CA SER A 22 -8.11 5.48 8.20
C SER A 22 -8.50 6.15 6.89
N SER A 23 -7.72 7.15 6.49
CA SER A 23 -7.83 7.71 5.15
C SER A 23 -7.49 6.63 4.12
N ARG A 24 -8.07 6.77 2.92
CA ARG A 24 -7.70 5.96 1.76
C ARG A 24 -6.16 5.92 1.65
N THR A 25 -5.57 4.73 1.61
CA THR A 25 -4.18 4.56 1.17
C THR A 25 -4.10 5.13 -0.25
N GLN A 26 -3.46 6.28 -0.38
CA GLN A 26 -3.30 6.94 -1.67
C GLN A 26 -2.42 6.07 -2.56
N HIS A 27 -2.77 5.97 -3.84
CA HIS A 27 -1.92 5.27 -4.80
C HIS A 27 -0.57 6.02 -4.86
N PRO A 28 0.59 5.32 -4.89
CA PRO A 28 1.90 5.98 -4.92
C PRO A 28 2.02 7.06 -6.01
N ILE A 29 1.47 6.81 -7.21
CA ILE A 29 1.40 7.80 -8.31
C ILE A 29 0.77 9.15 -7.90
N GLU A 30 -0.20 9.14 -6.97
CA GLU A 30 -0.92 10.35 -6.53
C GLU A 30 -0.04 11.26 -5.65
N ILE A 31 0.99 10.70 -5.01
CA ILE A 31 1.87 11.43 -4.08
C ILE A 31 3.26 11.65 -4.70
N PHE A 32 3.76 10.67 -5.44
CA PHE A 32 5.13 10.64 -5.94
C PHE A 32 5.27 10.98 -7.42
N GLY A 33 4.17 11.03 -8.20
CA GLY A 33 4.21 11.32 -9.63
C GLY A 33 4.20 10.08 -10.52
N GLU A 34 4.15 10.27 -11.84
CA GLU A 34 4.03 9.19 -12.85
C GLU A 34 5.25 8.25 -12.86
N ASP A 35 6.41 8.77 -12.49
CA ASP A 35 7.71 8.11 -12.37
C ASP A 35 7.89 7.35 -11.04
N TRP A 36 6.85 7.26 -10.21
CA TRP A 36 6.93 6.57 -8.90
C TRP A 36 7.48 5.14 -8.97
N ALA A 37 7.25 4.45 -10.09
CA ALA A 37 7.68 3.06 -10.29
C ALA A 37 9.13 2.95 -10.82
N ASP A 38 9.69 4.04 -11.34
CA ASP A 38 11.03 4.07 -11.92
C ASP A 38 12.11 4.33 -10.86
N GLU A 39 11.72 4.59 -9.61
CA GLU A 39 12.63 4.84 -8.50
C GLU A 39 13.37 3.54 -8.08
N PRO A 40 14.70 3.46 -8.25
CA PRO A 40 15.47 2.27 -7.85
C PRO A 40 15.49 2.07 -6.33
N ALA A 41 15.08 3.05 -5.52
CA ALA A 41 15.01 2.93 -4.07
C ALA A 41 13.96 1.90 -3.58
N TRP A 42 13.03 1.46 -4.43
CA TRP A 42 12.06 0.42 -4.05
C TRP A 42 12.68 -0.98 -3.90
N GLY A 43 13.95 -1.16 -4.28
CA GLY A 43 14.64 -2.44 -4.17
C GLY A 43 13.98 -3.55 -4.99
N LEU A 44 13.24 -3.18 -6.05
CA LEU A 44 12.59 -4.08 -6.99
C LEU A 44 13.55 -4.57 -8.08
N ASP A 45 14.75 -3.99 -8.15
CA ASP A 45 15.85 -4.54 -8.95
C ASP A 45 16.07 -6.01 -8.58
N GLU A 46 16.39 -6.80 -9.61
CA GLU A 46 16.66 -8.24 -9.57
C GLU A 46 17.96 -8.61 -8.84
N THR A 47 18.26 -7.89 -7.75
CA THR A 47 19.27 -8.28 -6.78
C THR A 47 18.78 -9.55 -6.09
N PRO A 48 19.58 -10.64 -6.04
CA PRO A 48 19.21 -11.84 -5.32
C PRO A 48 18.76 -11.49 -3.91
N ALA A 49 17.52 -11.86 -3.56
CA ALA A 49 16.96 -11.59 -2.25
C ALA A 49 17.92 -12.14 -1.19
N GLN A 50 18.50 -11.24 -0.41
CA GLN A 50 19.30 -11.64 0.74
C GLN A 50 18.36 -12.33 1.73
N PRO A 51 18.77 -13.42 2.40
CA PRO A 51 17.97 -14.04 3.43
C PRO A 51 17.62 -13.00 4.50
N VAL A 52 16.34 -12.64 4.60
CA VAL A 52 15.87 -11.76 5.67
C VAL A 52 15.75 -12.62 6.92
N GLU A 53 16.62 -12.39 7.90
CA GLU A 53 16.51 -13.00 9.24
C GLU A 53 15.19 -12.55 9.86
N VAL A 54 14.17 -13.41 9.83
CA VAL A 54 12.90 -13.16 10.49
C VAL A 54 13.13 -13.21 11.99
N ARG A 55 13.30 -12.03 12.59
CA ARG A 55 13.45 -11.91 14.03
C ARG A 55 12.12 -12.27 14.69
N GLN A 56 12.06 -13.49 15.23
CA GLN A 56 10.88 -13.97 15.94
C GLN A 56 10.59 -13.07 17.15
N PRO A 57 9.31 -12.73 17.41
CA PRO A 57 8.96 -12.00 18.63
C PRO A 57 9.33 -12.84 19.85
N ALA A 58 9.85 -12.18 20.88
CA ALA A 58 10.14 -12.80 22.17
C ALA A 58 8.83 -13.38 22.77
N PRO A 59 8.91 -14.51 23.50
CA PRO A 59 7.75 -15.17 24.08
C PRO A 59 6.99 -14.28 25.07
#